data_AF-A0A179D2D4-F1
#
_entry.id   AF-A0A179D2D4-F1
#
_cell.length_a   1.000
_cell.length_b   1.000
_cell.length_c   1.000
_cell.angle_alpha   90.00
_cell.angle_beta   90.00
_cell.angle_gamma   90.00
#
_symmetry.space_group_name_H-M   'P 1'
#
loop_
_entity.id
_entity.type
_entity.pdbx_description
1 polymer ?
#
loop_
_entity_poly.entity_id
_entity_poly.type
_entity_poly.pdbx_seq_one_letter_code
_entity_poly.pdbx_strand_id
1 'polypeptide(L)'
;MKGKSQSKWLRFLITLLIGLGLLVMGKASWASQDKEHEAVGDETIQAENCPLPVLLENELEEKTVLKNLYCELRENTLIIKGKVHNLSHTVLSGVEVEAALVGAGNAVLARQDVLTVPEILRSKRHKFGYFTIKLPYFSKARKIILKITAERQEVEED
;
A
#
# COMPACT_ATOMS: atom_id res chain seq x y z
N MET A 1 28.90 7.90 -70.73
CA MET A 1 28.79 8.05 -69.26
C MET A 1 27.34 7.81 -68.86
N LYS A 2 27.05 6.73 -68.15
CA LYS A 2 25.68 6.38 -67.68
C LYS A 2 25.41 7.11 -66.36
N GLY A 3 24.64 8.20 -66.42
CA GLY A 3 24.13 8.91 -65.25
C GLY A 3 22.97 8.14 -64.63
N LYS A 4 23.16 7.70 -63.38
CA LYS A 4 22.25 6.86 -62.60
C LYS A 4 20.91 7.58 -62.39
N SER A 5 19.84 7.01 -62.94
CA SER A 5 18.45 7.33 -62.59
C SER A 5 18.21 6.85 -61.15
N GLN A 6 18.40 7.76 -60.19
CA GLN A 6 18.13 7.53 -58.78
C GLN A 6 16.61 7.34 -58.63
N SER A 7 16.18 6.11 -58.35
CA SER A 7 14.77 5.75 -58.43
C SER A 7 13.93 6.58 -57.45
N LYS A 8 12.82 7.14 -57.95
CA LYS A 8 11.79 7.82 -57.14
C LYS A 8 11.28 6.94 -55.99
N TRP A 9 11.46 5.62 -56.12
CA TRP A 9 11.08 4.61 -55.15
C TRP A 9 11.94 4.67 -53.87
N LEU A 10 13.24 4.96 -53.97
CA LEU A 10 14.11 5.08 -52.80
C LEU A 10 13.76 6.32 -51.96
N ARG A 11 13.33 7.41 -52.60
CA ARG A 11 12.85 8.61 -51.90
C ARG A 11 11.56 8.31 -51.15
N PHE A 12 10.64 7.55 -51.75
CA PHE A 12 9.40 7.11 -51.08
C PHE A 12 9.68 6.21 -49.86
N LEU A 13 10.67 5.32 -49.96
CA LEU A 13 11.04 4.43 -48.86
C LEU A 13 11.58 5.19 -47.63
N ILE A 14 12.38 6.24 -47.86
CA ILE A 14 12.94 7.07 -46.78
C ILE A 14 11.83 7.88 -46.09
N THR A 15 10.89 8.47 -46.84
CA THR A 15 9.77 9.22 -46.25
C THR A 15 8.85 8.32 -45.43
N LEU A 16 8.66 7.06 -45.87
CA LEU A 16 7.85 6.08 -45.14
C LEU A 16 8.51 5.68 -43.80
N LEU A 17 9.84 5.51 -43.78
CA LEU A 17 10.59 5.16 -42.57
C LEU A 17 10.63 6.31 -41.54
N ILE A 18 10.74 7.56 -41.99
CA ILE A 18 10.70 8.73 -41.10
C ILE A 18 9.27 8.95 -40.56
N GLY A 19 8.24 8.73 -41.39
CA GLY A 19 6.84 8.81 -40.99
C GLY A 19 6.45 7.74 -39.96
N LEU A 20 6.99 6.53 -40.06
CA LEU A 20 6.80 5.49 -39.05
C LEU A 20 7.57 5.81 -37.75
N GLY A 21 8.80 6.35 -37.85
CA GLY A 21 9.61 6.71 -36.68
C GLY A 21 8.96 7.77 -35.79
N LEU A 22 8.30 8.77 -36.39
CA LEU A 22 7.58 9.83 -35.65
C LEU A 22 6.26 9.33 -35.02
N LEU A 23 5.61 8.33 -35.61
CA LEU A 23 4.39 7.73 -35.05
C LEU A 23 4.67 6.83 -33.82
N VAL A 24 5.87 6.25 -33.72
CA VAL A 24 6.29 5.46 -32.55
C VAL A 24 6.76 6.35 -31.39
N MET A 25 7.21 7.58 -31.67
CA MET A 25 7.76 8.49 -30.66
C MET A 25 6.69 9.30 -29.89
N GLY A 26 5.41 9.20 -30.27
CA GLY A 26 4.29 9.91 -29.64
C GLY A 26 3.52 9.16 -28.54
N LYS A 27 3.93 7.93 -28.19
CA LYS A 27 3.27 7.13 -27.13
C LYS A 27 4.21 6.61 -26.03
N ALA A 28 5.44 7.09 -25.97
CA ALA A 28 6.43 6.70 -24.95
C ALA A 28 6.68 7.79 -23.88
N SER A 29 5.69 8.65 -23.66
CA SER A 29 5.58 9.50 -22.48
C SER A 29 4.16 9.18 -21.98
N TRP A 30 3.90 8.52 -20.86
CA TRP A 30 4.47 8.65 -19.53
C TRP A 30 4.58 7.26 -18.92
N ALA A 31 5.80 6.74 -18.82
CA ALA A 31 6.16 5.75 -17.80
C ALA A 31 7.00 6.49 -16.76
N SER A 32 6.42 7.55 -16.19
CA SER A 32 6.98 8.18 -14.99
C SER A 32 6.77 7.18 -13.88
N GLN A 33 7.89 6.61 -13.45
CA GLN A 33 8.00 5.75 -12.29
C GLN A 33 7.52 6.52 -11.04
N ASP A 34 6.24 6.45 -10.75
CA ASP A 34 5.78 6.47 -9.37
C ASP A 34 6.01 5.05 -8.83
N LYS A 35 7.29 4.72 -8.61
CA LYS A 35 7.75 3.55 -7.87
C LYS A 35 7.92 3.89 -6.39
N GLU A 36 7.10 4.80 -5.88
CA GLU A 36 6.98 5.01 -4.44
C GLU A 36 5.70 4.33 -3.98
N HIS A 37 5.88 3.34 -3.10
CA HIS A 37 4.88 2.49 -2.47
C HIS A 37 4.45 1.27 -3.30
N GLU A 38 5.42 0.45 -3.71
CA GLU A 38 5.16 -0.99 -3.63
C GLU A 38 5.03 -1.32 -2.14
N ALA A 39 3.78 -1.37 -1.71
CA ALA A 39 3.34 -1.93 -0.45
C ALA A 39 3.73 -3.42 -0.39
N VAL A 40 4.97 -3.71 0.02
CA VAL A 40 5.51 -5.07 0.20
C VAL A 40 5.23 -5.50 1.64
N GLY A 41 4.00 -5.96 1.84
CA GLY A 41 3.65 -6.85 2.96
C GLY A 41 3.15 -8.16 2.37
N ASP A 42 3.97 -9.21 2.41
CA ASP A 42 3.65 -10.50 1.78
C ASP A 42 2.70 -11.36 2.63
N GLU A 43 2.32 -10.90 3.82
CA GLU A 43 1.49 -11.65 4.75
C GLU A 43 0.02 -11.23 4.65
N THR A 44 -0.77 -12.09 4.02
CA THR A 44 -2.23 -11.99 4.13
C THR A 44 -2.65 -12.48 5.51
N ILE A 45 -3.22 -11.59 6.31
CA ILE A 45 -3.71 -11.92 7.64
C ILE A 45 -5.19 -12.29 7.59
N GLN A 46 -5.57 -13.28 8.39
CA GLN A 46 -6.96 -13.64 8.53
C GLN A 46 -7.71 -12.54 9.30
N ALA A 47 -8.79 -12.06 8.70
CA ALA A 47 -9.61 -11.00 9.26
C ALA A 47 -11.08 -11.42 9.21
N GLU A 48 -11.78 -11.32 10.33
CA GLU A 48 -13.16 -11.76 10.46
C GLU A 48 -14.10 -10.80 9.72
N ASN A 49 -15.03 -11.34 8.92
CA ASN A 49 -16.04 -10.59 8.18
C ASN A 49 -15.49 -9.49 7.24
N CYS A 50 -14.24 -9.62 6.80
CA CYS A 50 -13.67 -8.71 5.81
C CYS A 50 -14.07 -9.09 4.38
N PRO A 51 -14.66 -8.16 3.61
CA PRO A 51 -15.06 -8.41 2.22
C PRO A 51 -13.87 -8.47 1.26
N LEU A 52 -12.67 -8.11 1.74
CA LEU A 52 -11.45 -8.03 0.96
C LEU A 52 -10.30 -8.68 1.76
N PRO A 53 -9.31 -9.26 1.08
CA PRO A 53 -8.09 -9.69 1.74
C PRO A 53 -7.39 -8.52 2.42
N VAL A 54 -6.85 -8.76 3.61
CA VAL A 54 -6.06 -7.78 4.37
C VAL A 54 -4.60 -8.18 4.34
N LEU A 55 -3.76 -7.30 3.81
CA LEU A 55 -2.31 -7.43 3.85
C LEU A 55 -1.79 -6.62 5.04
N LEU A 56 -0.92 -7.24 5.82
CA LEU A 56 -0.25 -6.57 6.93
C LEU A 56 1.15 -6.15 6.50
N GLU A 57 1.40 -4.85 6.57
CA GLU A 57 2.74 -4.28 6.57
C GLU A 57 3.15 -4.05 8.01
N ASN A 58 3.97 -4.95 8.50
CA ASN A 58 4.44 -4.89 9.88
C ASN A 58 5.92 -4.48 9.90
N GLU A 59 6.19 -3.30 10.43
CA GLU A 59 7.56 -2.89 10.78
C GLU A 59 7.88 -3.23 12.25
N LEU A 60 6.95 -3.87 12.97
CA LEU A 60 7.16 -4.28 14.36
C LEU A 60 8.00 -5.56 14.46
N GLU A 61 8.80 -5.68 15.51
CA GLU A 61 9.50 -6.93 15.86
C GLU A 61 8.51 -8.11 15.98
N GLU A 62 8.99 -9.34 15.74
CA GLU A 62 8.26 -10.63 15.75
C GLU A 62 7.29 -10.85 16.94
N LYS A 63 7.44 -10.08 18.02
CA LYS A 63 6.69 -10.18 19.28
C LYS A 63 5.51 -9.21 19.39
N THR A 64 5.27 -8.34 18.41
CA THR A 64 4.04 -7.52 18.40
C THR A 64 3.03 -8.17 17.46
N VAL A 65 1.90 -8.61 18.02
CA VAL A 65 0.93 -9.44 17.30
C VAL A 65 -0.38 -8.70 17.14
N LEU A 66 -0.82 -8.54 15.90
CA LEU A 66 -2.19 -8.13 15.58
C LEU A 66 -3.14 -9.30 15.85
N LYS A 67 -4.16 -9.08 16.66
CA LYS A 67 -5.21 -10.06 16.96
C LYS A 67 -6.60 -9.46 16.76
N ASN A 68 -7.58 -10.35 16.60
CA ASN A 68 -9.00 -10.03 16.52
C ASN A 68 -9.29 -8.95 15.46
N LEU A 69 -8.64 -9.07 14.30
CA LEU A 69 -8.92 -8.17 13.18
C LEU A 69 -10.30 -8.50 12.62
N TYR A 70 -11.14 -7.48 12.52
CA TYR A 70 -12.53 -7.60 12.13
C TYR A 70 -12.93 -6.44 11.22
N CYS A 71 -13.74 -6.71 10.20
CA CYS A 71 -14.34 -5.68 9.37
C CYS A 71 -15.87 -5.67 9.48
N GLU A 72 -16.43 -4.49 9.25
CA GLU A 72 -17.86 -4.26 9.14
C GLU A 72 -18.12 -3.26 8.03
N LEU A 73 -18.96 -3.63 7.07
CA LEU A 73 -19.44 -2.70 6.05
C LEU A 73 -20.76 -2.08 6.53
N ARG A 74 -20.75 -0.78 6.82
CA ARG A 74 -21.95 0.00 7.11
C ARG A 74 -22.18 0.99 5.99
N GLU A 75 -23.26 0.79 5.24
CA GLU A 75 -23.56 1.59 4.05
C GLU A 75 -22.36 1.61 3.09
N ASN A 76 -21.75 2.78 2.86
CA ASN A 76 -20.55 2.94 2.04
C ASN A 76 -19.26 3.14 2.86
N THR A 77 -19.25 2.75 4.13
CA THR A 77 -18.07 2.86 5.01
C THR A 77 -17.61 1.47 5.45
N LEU A 78 -16.37 1.13 5.11
CA LEU A 78 -15.66 -0.02 5.65
C LEU A 78 -15.03 0.37 6.99
N ILE A 79 -15.49 -0.28 8.05
CA ILE A 79 -14.97 -0.12 9.41
C ILE A 79 -14.05 -1.29 9.71
N ILE A 80 -12.78 -1.02 10.04
CA ILE A 80 -11.78 -2.03 10.38
C ILE A 80 -11.43 -1.86 11.85
N LYS A 81 -11.56 -2.91 12.64
CA LYS A 81 -11.27 -2.93 14.08
C LYS A 81 -10.23 -3.99 14.36
N GLY A 82 -9.29 -3.69 15.23
CA GLY A 82 -8.28 -4.67 15.61
C GLY A 82 -7.66 -4.36 16.95
N LYS A 83 -6.86 -5.33 17.40
CA LYS A 83 -6.19 -5.28 18.70
C LYS A 83 -4.70 -5.53 18.50
N VAL A 84 -3.87 -4.56 18.87
CA VAL A 84 -2.42 -4.69 18.84
C VAL A 84 -1.97 -5.19 20.20
N HIS A 85 -1.26 -6.32 20.23
CA HIS A 85 -0.66 -6.87 21.45
C HIS A 85 0.85 -6.70 21.41
N ASN A 86 1.42 -6.19 22.51
CA ASN A 86 2.86 -6.21 22.71
C ASN A 86 3.25 -7.42 23.58
N LEU A 87 3.91 -8.42 22.99
CA LEU A 87 4.42 -9.60 23.73
C LEU A 87 5.86 -9.41 24.22
N SER A 88 6.49 -8.26 23.98
CA SER A 88 7.82 -7.94 24.49
C SER A 88 7.74 -7.42 25.94
N HIS A 89 8.90 -7.34 26.61
CA HIS A 89 9.02 -6.68 27.91
C HIS A 89 9.20 -5.14 27.79
N THR A 90 9.39 -4.62 26.57
CA THR A 90 9.55 -3.18 26.31
C THR A 90 8.20 -2.44 26.30
N VAL A 91 8.24 -1.12 26.48
CA VAL A 91 7.08 -0.24 26.26
C VAL A 91 7.03 0.09 24.78
N LEU A 92 5.83 0.01 24.18
CA LEU A 92 5.59 0.57 22.85
C LEU A 92 4.82 1.87 23.05
N SER A 93 5.51 2.98 22.80
CA SER A 93 4.92 4.32 22.78
C SER A 93 4.60 4.68 21.34
N GLY A 94 3.49 5.38 21.10
CA GLY A 94 3.17 5.84 19.74
C GLY A 94 2.99 4.68 18.76
N VAL A 95 2.15 3.69 19.11
CA VAL A 95 1.72 2.69 18.12
C VAL A 95 0.82 3.40 17.12
N GLU A 96 1.24 3.42 15.88
CA GLU A 96 0.56 4.07 14.78
C GLU A 96 -0.02 3.00 13.85
N VAL A 97 -1.27 3.19 13.46
CA VAL A 97 -1.95 2.30 12.52
C VAL A 97 -2.43 3.13 11.35
N GLU A 98 -2.02 2.74 10.16
CA GLU A 98 -2.50 3.28 8.90
C GLU A 98 -3.26 2.20 8.12
N ALA A 99 -4.22 2.62 7.31
CA ALA A 99 -4.87 1.71 6.38
C ALA A 99 -5.11 2.35 5.02
N ALA A 100 -4.92 1.56 3.98
CA ALA A 100 -5.22 1.91 2.62
C ALA A 100 -6.15 0.88 1.98
N LEU A 101 -7.14 1.37 1.24
CA LEU A 101 -7.97 0.55 0.36
C LEU A 101 -7.40 0.62 -1.04
N VAL A 102 -7.07 -0.53 -1.64
CA VAL A 102 -6.30 -0.58 -2.87
C VAL A 102 -7.06 -1.30 -3.98
N GLY A 103 -7.07 -0.70 -5.17
CA GLY A 103 -7.72 -1.17 -6.38
C GLY A 103 -6.79 -1.90 -7.35
N ALA A 104 -7.20 -1.98 -8.62
CA ALA A 104 -6.37 -2.56 -9.68
C ALA A 104 -5.09 -1.74 -9.92
N GLY A 105 -3.99 -2.42 -10.28
CA GLY A 105 -2.69 -1.77 -10.50
C GLY A 105 -2.10 -1.12 -9.24
N ASN A 106 -2.48 -1.59 -8.04
CA ASN A 106 -2.07 -1.03 -6.76
C ASN A 106 -2.49 0.44 -6.52
N ALA A 107 -3.49 0.95 -7.25
CA ALA A 107 -3.99 2.30 -7.04
C ALA A 107 -4.67 2.45 -5.66
N VAL A 108 -4.20 3.40 -4.84
CA VAL A 108 -4.83 3.73 -3.56
C VAL A 108 -6.15 4.46 -3.82
N LEU A 109 -7.25 3.86 -3.37
CA LEU A 109 -8.61 4.36 -3.53
C LEU A 109 -9.08 5.19 -2.33
N ALA A 110 -8.61 4.81 -1.14
CA ALA A 110 -8.84 5.54 0.10
C ALA A 110 -7.67 5.28 1.04
N ARG A 111 -7.35 6.26 1.87
CA ARG A 111 -6.37 6.14 2.94
C ARG A 111 -6.93 6.79 4.19
N GLN A 112 -6.66 6.18 5.33
CA GLN A 112 -6.76 6.85 6.62
C GLN A 112 -5.34 6.98 7.15
N ASP A 113 -4.94 8.22 7.38
CA ASP A 113 -3.65 8.55 7.96
C ASP A 113 -3.60 8.10 9.43
N VAL A 114 -2.37 8.11 9.95
CA VAL A 114 -1.97 7.60 11.27
C VAL A 114 -3.04 7.77 12.35
N LEU A 115 -3.52 6.64 12.85
CA LEU A 115 -4.25 6.57 14.11
C LEU A 115 -3.29 6.13 15.21
N THR A 116 -2.98 7.02 16.14
CA THR A 116 -2.21 6.68 17.33
C THR A 116 -3.09 5.87 18.29
N VAL A 117 -2.71 4.62 18.53
CA VAL A 117 -3.30 3.77 19.55
C VAL A 117 -2.78 4.25 20.91
N PRO A 118 -3.66 4.49 21.91
CA PRO A 118 -3.23 4.90 23.24
C PRO A 118 -2.12 4.00 23.79
N GLU A 119 -1.18 4.63 24.49
CA GLU A 119 0.08 4.02 24.94
C GLU A 119 -0.12 2.64 25.59
N ILE A 120 0.62 1.63 25.08
CA ILE A 120 0.58 0.27 25.62
C ILE A 120 1.57 0.21 26.79
N LEU A 121 1.13 0.72 27.94
CA LEU A 121 1.93 0.85 29.15
C LEU A 121 2.38 -0.49 29.75
N ARG A 122 3.46 -0.38 30.54
CA ARG A 122 4.29 -1.39 31.24
C ARG A 122 3.52 -2.28 32.27
N SER A 123 2.34 -2.78 31.95
CA SER A 123 1.57 -3.69 32.84
C SER A 123 1.92 -5.15 32.59
N LYS A 124 2.27 -5.89 33.66
CA LYS A 124 2.50 -7.35 33.62
C LYS A 124 1.27 -8.17 33.20
N ARG A 125 0.06 -7.61 33.22
CA ARG A 125 -1.17 -8.38 33.03
C ARG A 125 -1.71 -8.32 31.61
N HIS A 126 -1.73 -7.17 30.94
CA HIS A 126 -2.30 -7.04 29.59
C HIS A 126 -1.70 -5.85 28.83
N LYS A 127 -0.79 -6.11 27.88
CA LYS A 127 -0.22 -5.10 26.98
C LYS A 127 -0.96 -5.10 25.63
N PHE A 128 -2.12 -4.48 25.56
CA PHE A 128 -2.84 -4.35 24.30
C PHE A 128 -3.51 -2.98 24.13
N GLY A 129 -3.63 -2.55 22.89
CA GLY A 129 -4.40 -1.39 22.46
C GLY A 129 -5.40 -1.77 21.39
N TYR A 130 -6.49 -1.01 21.27
CA TYR A 130 -7.51 -1.19 20.25
C TYR A 130 -7.46 -0.05 19.24
N PHE A 131 -7.70 -0.37 17.98
CA PHE A 131 -7.90 0.63 16.93
C PHE A 131 -9.24 0.44 16.23
N THR A 132 -9.75 1.52 15.65
CA THR A 132 -10.90 1.51 14.75
C THR A 132 -10.63 2.49 13.62
N ILE A 133 -10.60 1.98 12.40
CA ILE A 133 -10.35 2.71 11.16
C ILE A 133 -11.65 2.72 10.37
N LYS A 134 -11.94 3.82 9.69
CA LYS A 134 -13.10 4.00 8.83
C LYS A 134 -12.62 4.50 7.47
N LEU A 135 -12.83 3.68 6.45
CA LEU A 135 -12.52 4.01 5.06
C LEU A 135 -13.80 4.04 4.25
N PRO A 136 -13.95 4.98 3.29
CA PRO A 136 -15.00 4.84 2.28
C PRO A 136 -14.78 3.54 1.49
N TYR A 137 -15.83 2.76 1.34
CA TYR A 137 -15.80 1.51 0.60
C TYR A 137 -16.03 1.76 -0.89
N PHE A 138 -15.21 1.12 -1.71
CA PHE A 138 -15.33 1.17 -3.16
C PHE A 138 -15.46 -0.25 -3.70
N SER A 139 -16.48 -0.52 -4.51
CA SER A 139 -16.70 -1.85 -5.11
C SER A 139 -15.55 -2.33 -6.02
N LYS A 140 -14.74 -1.38 -6.52
CA LYS A 140 -13.52 -1.66 -7.30
C LYS A 140 -12.28 -1.99 -6.45
N ALA A 141 -12.39 -1.94 -5.12
CA ALA A 141 -11.31 -2.32 -4.22
C ALA A 141 -11.02 -3.81 -4.32
N ARG A 142 -9.74 -4.17 -4.16
CA ARG A 142 -9.23 -5.53 -4.29
C ARG A 142 -8.58 -6.04 -3.03
N LYS A 143 -7.96 -5.16 -2.24
CA LYS A 143 -7.29 -5.50 -0.99
C LYS A 143 -7.30 -4.31 -0.03
N ILE A 144 -7.11 -4.61 1.24
CA ILE A 144 -6.85 -3.64 2.30
C ILE A 144 -5.39 -3.82 2.68
N ILE A 145 -4.65 -2.73 2.83
CA ILE A 145 -3.29 -2.73 3.36
C ILE A 145 -3.37 -2.06 4.72
N LEU A 146 -2.92 -2.77 5.75
CA LEU A 146 -2.85 -2.29 7.11
C LEU A 146 -1.38 -2.16 7.48
N LYS A 147 -0.92 -0.94 7.75
CA LYS A 147 0.45 -0.69 8.20
C LYS A 147 0.42 -0.42 9.70
N ILE A 148 1.29 -1.09 10.44
CA ILE A 148 1.46 -0.84 11.88
C ILE A 148 2.92 -0.51 12.16
N THR A 149 3.13 0.65 12.77
CA THR A 149 4.42 1.16 13.23
C THR A 149 4.35 1.41 14.74
N ALA A 150 5.49 1.32 15.43
CA ALA A 150 5.57 1.72 16.83
C ALA A 150 6.95 2.28 17.12
N GLU A 151 6.99 3.38 17.88
CA GLU A 151 8.24 3.93 18.37
C GLU A 151 8.67 3.23 19.67
N ARG A 152 9.96 2.97 19.78
CA ARG A 152 10.54 2.44 21.01
C ARG A 152 10.82 3.61 21.95
N GLN A 153 10.16 3.63 23.10
CA GLN A 153 10.67 4.39 24.24
C GLN A 153 11.55 3.48 25.08
N GLU A 154 12.85 3.75 25.06
CA GLU A 154 13.74 3.31 26.12
C GLU A 154 13.32 4.06 27.38
N VAL A 155 12.56 3.39 28.24
CA VAL A 155 12.30 3.92 29.57
C VAL A 155 13.61 3.81 30.32
N GLU A 156 14.27 4.94 30.59
CA GLU A 156 15.38 5.00 31.54
C GLU A 156 14.92 4.32 32.84
N GLU A 157 15.64 3.28 33.25
CA GLU A 157 15.40 2.63 34.54
C GLU A 157 15.96 3.55 35.62
N ASP A 158 15.06 4.14 36.43
CA ASP A 158 15.41 4.74 37.74
C ASP A 158 15.90 3.67 38.73
#